data_AF-A0A2M8T1J8-F1
#
_entry.id   AF-A0A2M8T1J8-F1
#
_cell.length_a   1.000
_cell.length_b   1.000
_cell.length_c   1.000
_cell.angle_alpha   90.00
_cell.angle_beta   90.00
_cell.angle_gamma   90.00
#
_symmetry.space_group_name_H-M   'P 1'
#
loop_
_entity.id
_entity.type
_entity.pdbx_description
1 polymer ?
#
loop_
_entity_poly.entity_id
_entity_poly.type
_entity_poly.pdbx_seq_one_letter_code
_entity_poly.pdbx_strand_id
1 'polypeptide(L)'
;MEAIKAGFDHDQKAIIGRITIKSVDLELPILKGTTNENLLIGAATMRPDQKMGEGNYPLAGHHLKQKSLLFGPLLNIKKGAKIVITDFKKDYIYSVTSTETISEIHADVIQDTKEKEITLITCDKAVETKGRLAVKGKLIDAVGHTDDSNSEM
;
A
#
# COMPACT_ATOMS: atom_id res chain seq x y z
N MET A 1 -10.53 30.68 -20.49
CA MET A 1 -10.52 29.99 -19.18
C MET A 1 -10.55 28.49 -19.44
N GLU A 2 -9.39 27.88 -19.73
CA GLU A 2 -9.28 26.44 -20.06
C GLU A 2 -8.02 25.79 -19.43
N ALA A 3 -7.32 26.49 -18.53
CA ALA A 3 -6.06 25.99 -17.95
C ALA A 3 -6.23 25.26 -16.60
N ILE A 4 -7.45 25.16 -16.06
CA ILE A 4 -7.69 24.56 -14.72
C ILE A 4 -8.20 23.12 -14.81
N LYS A 5 -8.51 22.61 -16.01
CA LYS A 5 -9.04 21.24 -16.17
C LYS A 5 -7.96 20.16 -16.38
N ALA A 6 -6.70 20.54 -16.60
CA ALA A 6 -5.62 19.61 -16.90
C ALA A 6 -4.85 19.09 -15.66
N GLY A 7 -5.17 19.57 -14.45
CA GLY A 7 -4.48 19.17 -13.21
C GLY A 7 -5.17 18.07 -12.40
N PHE A 8 -6.37 17.64 -12.81
CA PHE A 8 -7.18 16.66 -12.07
C PHE A 8 -7.80 15.59 -12.98
N ASP A 9 -7.31 15.46 -14.21
CA ASP A 9 -7.61 14.30 -15.06
C ASP A 9 -6.68 13.15 -14.64
N HIS A 10 -6.65 12.85 -13.34
CA HIS A 10 -5.92 11.70 -12.84
C HIS A 10 -6.67 10.49 -13.36
N ASP A 11 -6.00 9.69 -14.21
CA ASP A 11 -6.60 8.54 -14.87
C ASP A 11 -7.16 7.59 -13.81
N GLN A 12 -8.47 7.70 -13.51
CA GLN A 12 -9.17 6.86 -12.54
C GLN A 12 -9.02 5.37 -12.89
N LYS A 13 -8.60 5.06 -14.12
CA LYS A 13 -8.23 3.73 -14.60
C LYS A 13 -7.01 3.12 -13.90
N ALA A 14 -6.18 3.91 -13.23
CA ALA A 14 -5.01 3.40 -12.53
C ALA A 14 -5.34 2.82 -11.15
N ILE A 15 -6.47 3.22 -10.54
CA ILE A 15 -6.90 2.72 -9.24
C ILE A 15 -7.46 1.31 -9.41
N ILE A 16 -6.82 0.35 -8.75
CA ILE A 16 -7.15 -1.07 -8.80
C ILE A 16 -7.61 -1.62 -7.45
N GLY A 17 -7.64 -0.76 -6.42
CA GLY A 17 -8.01 -1.18 -5.08
C GLY A 17 -7.81 -0.09 -4.03
N ARG A 18 -7.88 -0.50 -2.76
CA ARG A 18 -7.62 0.34 -1.60
C ARG A 18 -6.86 -0.44 -0.53
N ILE A 19 -6.00 0.23 0.21
CA ILE A 19 -5.34 -0.28 1.42
C ILE A 19 -5.83 0.50 2.65
N THR A 20 -6.14 -0.21 3.73
CA THR A 20 -6.54 0.36 5.02
C THR A 20 -5.78 -0.32 6.16
N ILE A 21 -5.23 0.49 7.08
CA ILE A 21 -4.56 0.04 8.30
C ILE A 21 -5.05 0.89 9.47
N LYS A 22 -6.16 0.46 10.09
CA LYS A 22 -6.87 1.24 11.13
C LYS A 22 -6.00 1.63 12.32
N SER A 23 -5.06 0.78 12.72
CA SER A 23 -4.20 1.03 13.90
C SER A 23 -3.25 2.22 13.75
N VAL A 24 -3.05 2.71 12.52
CA VAL A 24 -2.19 3.87 12.23
C VAL A 24 -2.92 4.92 11.38
N ASP A 25 -4.25 4.84 11.30
CA ASP A 25 -5.09 5.78 10.55
C ASP A 25 -4.64 5.98 9.09
N LEU A 26 -4.35 4.86 8.41
CA LEU A 26 -3.92 4.86 7.01
C LEU A 26 -5.03 4.31 6.14
N GLU A 27 -5.43 5.10 5.14
CA GLU A 27 -6.33 4.69 4.07
C GLU A 27 -5.88 5.34 2.76
N LEU A 28 -5.57 4.53 1.73
CA LEU A 28 -5.03 5.02 0.45
C LEU A 28 -5.55 4.20 -0.73
N PRO A 29 -5.72 4.80 -1.91
CA PRO A 29 -5.93 4.03 -3.13
C PRO A 29 -4.70 3.18 -3.46
N ILE A 30 -4.92 2.01 -4.06
CA ILE A 30 -3.88 1.18 -4.66
C ILE A 30 -3.88 1.42 -6.17
N LEU A 31 -2.72 1.79 -6.72
CA LEU A 31 -2.52 2.12 -8.12
C LEU A 31 -1.58 1.12 -8.80
N LYS A 32 -1.86 0.84 -10.08
CA LYS A 32 -1.03 -0.06 -10.88
C LYS A 32 0.26 0.63 -11.35
N GLY A 33 1.40 0.15 -10.85
CA GLY A 33 2.75 0.52 -11.26
C GLY A 33 3.35 1.70 -10.48
N THR A 34 4.66 1.68 -10.26
CA THR A 34 5.42 2.72 -9.54
C THR A 34 5.79 3.91 -10.44
N THR A 35 4.79 4.64 -10.94
CA THR A 35 5.03 5.94 -11.59
C THR A 35 5.15 7.04 -10.54
N ASN A 36 5.83 8.14 -10.88
CA ASN A 36 5.93 9.29 -9.97
C ASN A 36 4.55 9.84 -9.61
N GLU A 37 3.61 9.85 -10.56
CA GLU A 37 2.23 10.29 -10.35
C GLU A 37 1.50 9.39 -9.35
N ASN A 38 1.59 8.06 -9.52
CA ASN A 38 0.92 7.12 -8.63
C ASN A 38 1.44 7.21 -7.18
N LEU A 39 2.75 7.35 -7.01
CA LEU A 39 3.38 7.45 -5.69
C LEU A 39 3.02 8.75 -4.95
N LEU A 40 2.58 9.80 -5.65
CA LEU A 40 2.13 11.06 -5.05
C LEU A 40 0.73 10.97 -4.43
N ILE A 41 -0.11 10.03 -4.88
CA ILE A 41 -1.52 9.97 -4.49
C ILE A 41 -1.95 8.68 -3.79
N GLY A 42 -1.09 7.65 -3.74
CA GLY A 42 -1.45 6.41 -3.06
C GLY A 42 -0.33 5.38 -2.96
N ALA A 43 -0.75 4.12 -2.80
CA ALA A 43 0.12 2.95 -2.76
C ALA A 43 0.26 2.36 -4.18
N ALA A 44 1.48 2.16 -4.67
CA ALA A 44 1.74 1.68 -6.01
C ALA A 44 2.24 0.23 -6.03
N THR A 45 1.72 -0.60 -6.93
CA THR A 45 2.22 -1.99 -7.12
C THR A 45 3.64 -2.00 -7.68
N MET A 46 4.51 -2.84 -7.12
CA MET A 46 5.93 -2.89 -7.50
C MET A 46 6.29 -3.95 -8.53
N ARG A 47 5.38 -4.88 -8.84
CA ARG A 47 5.55 -5.88 -9.91
C ARG A 47 4.30 -5.94 -10.81
N PRO A 48 4.46 -6.25 -12.11
CA PRO A 48 3.33 -6.33 -13.04
C PRO A 48 2.47 -7.60 -12.88
N ASP A 49 3.02 -8.64 -12.25
CA ASP A 49 2.43 -9.99 -12.12
C ASP A 49 1.73 -10.23 -10.78
N GLN A 50 1.91 -9.35 -9.80
CA GLN A 50 1.35 -9.52 -8.45
C GLN A 50 -0.18 -9.53 -8.45
N LYS A 51 -0.76 -10.38 -7.59
CA LYS A 51 -2.22 -10.51 -7.40
C LYS A 51 -2.56 -10.48 -5.91
N MET A 52 -3.66 -9.82 -5.55
CA MET A 52 -4.07 -9.75 -4.15
C MET A 52 -4.39 -11.15 -3.61
N GLY A 53 -3.88 -11.46 -2.42
CA GLY A 53 -4.04 -12.77 -1.78
C GLY A 53 -3.21 -13.91 -2.35
N GLU A 54 -2.33 -13.66 -3.33
CA GLU A 54 -1.41 -14.65 -3.90
C GLU A 54 0.04 -14.19 -3.74
N GLY A 55 0.92 -15.14 -3.40
CA GLY A 55 2.35 -14.91 -3.24
C GLY A 55 2.68 -13.68 -2.42
N ASN A 56 3.75 -12.97 -2.78
CA ASN A 56 4.09 -11.69 -2.16
C ASN A 56 3.46 -10.54 -2.94
N TYR A 57 2.66 -9.71 -2.29
CA TYR A 57 2.04 -8.51 -2.88
C TYR A 57 2.77 -7.23 -2.41
N PRO A 58 3.77 -6.72 -3.15
CA PRO A 58 4.53 -5.55 -2.75
C PRO A 58 3.83 -4.25 -3.14
N LEU A 59 3.78 -3.30 -2.20
CA LEU A 59 3.28 -1.94 -2.41
C LEU A 59 4.33 -0.92 -1.96
N ALA A 60 4.57 0.09 -2.78
CA ALA A 60 5.39 1.24 -2.44
C ALA A 60 4.51 2.46 -2.18
N GLY A 61 4.89 3.29 -1.21
CA GLY A 61 4.28 4.59 -0.98
C GLY A 61 5.33 5.58 -0.45
N HIS A 62 5.13 6.88 -0.70
CA HIS A 62 6.06 7.88 -0.18
C HIS A 62 5.92 8.08 1.34
N HIS A 63 7.03 8.44 1.98
CA HIS A 63 7.06 9.04 3.31
C HIS A 63 7.44 10.51 3.13
N LEU A 64 6.42 11.37 3.13
CA LEU A 64 6.58 12.80 2.98
C LEU A 64 6.97 13.46 4.33
N LYS A 65 7.45 14.71 4.28
CA LYS A 65 7.74 15.52 5.49
C LYS A 65 6.57 15.60 6.47
N GLN A 66 5.34 15.54 5.94
CA GLN A 66 4.15 15.34 6.75
C GLN A 66 3.98 13.83 7.03
N LYS A 67 4.37 13.41 8.23
CA LYS A 67 4.40 11.99 8.64
C LYS A 67 3.03 11.30 8.64
N SER A 68 1.93 12.05 8.63
CA SER A 68 0.57 11.51 8.56
C SER A 68 0.12 11.20 7.14
N LEU A 69 0.86 11.63 6.11
CA LEU A 69 0.49 11.41 4.72
C LEU A 69 1.08 10.11 4.18
N LEU A 70 0.32 9.48 3.28
CA LEU A 70 0.73 8.29 2.53
C LEU A 70 1.23 7.18 3.46
N PHE A 71 2.43 6.65 3.25
CA PHE A 71 2.99 5.57 4.05
C PHE A 71 3.78 6.04 5.28
N GLY A 72 3.82 7.35 5.56
CA GLY A 72 4.43 7.89 6.78
C GLY A 72 3.95 7.23 8.09
N PRO A 73 2.64 6.93 8.25
CA PRO A 73 2.13 6.27 9.45
C PRO A 73 2.67 4.85 9.69
N LEU A 74 3.23 4.19 8.68
CA LEU A 74 3.81 2.85 8.82
C LEU A 74 4.97 2.80 9.82
N LEU A 75 5.63 3.93 10.08
CA LEU A 75 6.68 4.00 11.11
C LEU A 75 6.20 3.64 12.53
N ASN A 76 4.89 3.74 12.78
CA ASN A 76 4.28 3.44 14.07
C ASN A 76 3.55 2.08 14.07
N ILE A 77 3.60 1.33 12.96
CA ILE A 77 2.92 0.04 12.86
C ILE A 77 3.57 -1.00 13.78
N LYS A 78 2.75 -1.89 14.35
CA LYS A 78 3.21 -2.92 15.28
C LYS A 78 2.89 -4.31 14.74
N LYS A 79 3.68 -5.30 15.15
CA LYS A 79 3.39 -6.72 14.91
C LYS A 79 1.97 -7.05 15.38
N GLY A 80 1.23 -7.81 14.57
CA GLY A 80 -0.17 -8.14 14.80
C GLY A 80 -1.18 -7.10 14.30
N ALA A 81 -0.74 -5.92 13.82
CA ALA A 81 -1.63 -4.96 13.17
C ALA A 81 -2.25 -5.58 11.90
N LYS A 82 -3.51 -5.25 11.62
CA LYS A 82 -4.21 -5.71 10.43
C LYS A 82 -3.97 -4.76 9.27
N ILE A 83 -3.52 -5.30 8.14
CA ILE A 83 -3.48 -4.62 6.85
C ILE A 83 -4.60 -5.20 6.00
N VAL A 84 -5.54 -4.38 5.56
CA VAL A 84 -6.64 -4.80 4.70
C VAL A 84 -6.41 -4.17 3.33
N ILE A 85 -6.39 -5.00 2.28
CA ILE A 85 -6.45 -4.51 0.90
C ILE A 85 -7.70 -5.05 0.21
N THR A 86 -8.24 -4.31 -0.74
CA THR A 86 -9.43 -4.71 -1.50
C THR A 86 -9.26 -4.42 -2.97
N ASP A 87 -9.79 -5.31 -3.81
CA ASP A 87 -9.98 -5.10 -5.26
C ASP A 87 -11.44 -4.68 -5.57
N PHE A 88 -12.17 -4.23 -4.54
CA PHE A 88 -13.60 -3.91 -4.54
C PHE A 88 -14.53 -5.11 -4.75
N LYS A 89 -13.99 -6.33 -4.82
CA LYS A 89 -14.77 -7.58 -4.86
C LYS A 89 -14.50 -8.45 -3.66
N LYS A 90 -13.26 -8.44 -3.15
CA LYS A 90 -12.83 -9.17 -1.97
C LYS A 90 -11.93 -8.31 -1.09
N ASP A 91 -12.05 -8.53 0.20
CA ASP A 91 -11.14 -7.98 1.20
C ASP A 91 -10.14 -9.04 1.62
N TYR A 92 -8.86 -8.69 1.51
CA TYR A 92 -7.73 -9.52 1.87
C TYR A 92 -7.12 -8.97 3.14
N ILE A 93 -7.19 -9.76 4.22
CA ILE A 93 -6.78 -9.34 5.55
C ILE A 93 -5.44 -10.00 5.86
N TYR A 94 -4.44 -9.18 6.10
CA TYR A 94 -3.10 -9.58 6.49
C TYR A 94 -2.81 -9.17 7.92
N SER A 95 -1.98 -9.95 8.63
CA SER A 95 -1.45 -9.61 9.95
C SER A 95 0.04 -9.32 9.85
N VAL A 96 0.48 -8.17 10.35
CA VAL A 96 1.89 -7.77 10.36
C VAL A 96 2.73 -8.77 11.14
N THR A 97 3.75 -9.31 10.49
CA THR A 97 4.68 -10.29 11.07
C THR A 97 6.01 -9.66 11.47
N SER A 98 6.49 -8.67 10.70
CA SER A 98 7.77 -8.00 10.96
C SER A 98 7.84 -6.60 10.34
N THR A 99 8.78 -5.80 10.85
CA THR A 99 9.17 -4.50 10.33
C THR A 99 10.68 -4.42 10.33
N GLU A 100 11.29 -4.08 9.20
CA GLU A 100 12.74 -4.05 9.04
C GLU A 100 13.17 -2.79 8.31
N THR A 101 14.31 -2.21 8.69
CA THR A 101 14.96 -1.16 7.89
C THR A 101 15.95 -1.82 6.95
N ILE A 102 15.72 -1.68 5.64
CA ILE A 102 16.52 -2.27 4.57
C ILE A 102 17.22 -1.18 3.75
N SER A 103 18.20 -1.58 2.96
CA SER A 103 18.80 -0.70 1.95
C SER A 103 17.90 -0.59 0.73
N GLU A 104 17.92 0.56 0.05
CA GLU A 104 17.13 0.82 -1.17
C GLU A 104 17.42 -0.16 -2.32
N ILE A 105 18.61 -0.79 -2.34
CA ILE A 105 19.00 -1.78 -3.35
C ILE A 105 18.51 -3.21 -3.06
N HIS A 106 17.81 -3.43 -1.94
CA HIS A 106 17.44 -4.77 -1.49
C HIS A 106 16.20 -5.31 -2.23
N ALA A 107 16.38 -5.66 -3.50
CA ALA A 107 15.30 -6.12 -4.39
C ALA A 107 14.65 -7.45 -3.98
N ASP A 108 15.33 -8.27 -3.18
CA ASP A 108 14.83 -9.59 -2.78
C ASP A 108 13.56 -9.51 -1.92
N VAL A 109 13.35 -8.37 -1.24
CA VAL A 109 12.17 -8.16 -0.37
C VAL A 109 10.86 -8.12 -1.15
N ILE A 110 10.92 -7.75 -2.45
CA ILE A 110 9.76 -7.65 -3.33
C ILE A 110 9.61 -8.85 -4.24
N GLN A 111 10.41 -9.91 -4.13
CA GLN A 111 10.26 -11.08 -4.99
C GLN A 111 8.99 -11.85 -4.66
N ASP A 112 8.46 -12.57 -5.64
CA ASP A 112 7.32 -13.45 -5.41
C ASP A 112 7.71 -14.62 -4.50
N THR A 113 6.76 -15.10 -3.71
CA THR A 113 6.98 -16.18 -2.74
C THR A 113 5.83 -17.18 -2.77
N LYS A 114 6.04 -18.37 -2.19
CA LYS A 114 4.97 -19.37 -2.05
C LYS A 114 3.97 -19.01 -0.96
N GLU A 115 4.39 -18.18 -0.01
CA GLU A 115 3.58 -17.73 1.10
C GLU A 115 2.70 -16.58 0.63
N LYS A 116 1.46 -16.52 1.13
CA LYS A 116 0.55 -15.41 0.84
C LYS A 116 0.89 -14.26 1.78
N GLU A 117 1.66 -13.30 1.31
CA GLU A 117 2.19 -12.20 2.09
C GLU A 117 1.99 -10.85 1.40
N ILE A 118 2.08 -9.78 2.20
CA ILE A 118 2.09 -8.40 1.73
C ILE A 118 3.38 -7.74 2.22
N THR A 119 4.00 -6.96 1.34
CA THR A 119 5.20 -6.18 1.66
C THR A 119 4.92 -4.70 1.40
N LEU A 120 4.95 -3.86 2.44
CA LEU A 120 4.79 -2.41 2.29
C LEU A 120 6.15 -1.74 2.41
N ILE A 121 6.49 -0.88 1.45
CA ILE A 121 7.79 -0.21 1.37
C ILE A 121 7.62 1.30 1.36
N THR A 122 8.36 1.98 2.23
CA THR A 122 8.44 3.44 2.24
C THR A 122 9.86 3.91 2.60
N CYS A 123 10.17 5.18 2.37
CA CYS A 123 11.43 5.77 2.83
C CYS A 123 11.49 5.74 4.36
N ASP A 124 12.62 5.32 4.95
CA ASP A 124 12.79 5.30 6.41
C ASP A 124 12.74 6.72 7.02
N LYS A 125 13.11 7.72 6.23
CA LYS A 125 13.10 9.15 6.58
C LYS A 125 12.30 9.95 5.56
N ALA A 126 11.76 11.07 6.03
CA ALA A 126 11.07 12.07 5.21
C ALA A 126 12.01 13.01 4.42
N VAL A 127 13.28 12.63 4.29
CA VAL A 127 14.33 13.31 3.54
C VAL A 127 15.00 12.28 2.63
N GLU A 128 15.80 12.74 1.68
CA GLU A 128 16.59 11.83 0.84
C GLU A 128 17.39 10.87 1.72
N THR A 129 17.21 9.58 1.47
CA THR A 129 17.71 8.52 2.32
C THR A 129 17.87 7.25 1.50
N LYS A 130 18.89 6.47 1.86
CA LYS A 130 19.13 5.14 1.29
C LYS A 130 18.41 4.02 2.06
N GLY A 131 17.80 4.36 3.20
CA GLY A 131 17.02 3.44 4.01
C GLY A 131 15.59 3.33 3.51
N ARG A 132 15.01 2.13 3.62
CA ARG A 132 13.59 1.88 3.43
C ARG A 132 13.05 1.15 4.64
N LEU A 133 11.87 1.53 5.11
CA LEU A 133 11.09 0.69 6.00
C LEU A 133 10.36 -0.34 5.15
N ALA A 134 10.57 -1.63 5.45
CA ALA A 134 9.80 -2.74 4.92
C ALA A 134 8.92 -3.32 6.02
N VAL A 135 7.61 -3.36 5.77
CA VAL A 135 6.63 -4.00 6.64
C VAL A 135 6.15 -5.26 5.95
N LYS A 136 6.24 -6.42 6.61
CA LYS A 136 5.71 -7.68 6.10
C LYS A 136 4.50 -8.12 6.90
N GLY A 137 3.52 -8.70 6.21
CA GLY A 137 2.37 -9.35 6.82
C GLY A 137 1.96 -10.61 6.09
N LYS A 138 1.37 -11.57 6.81
CA LYS A 138 0.82 -12.81 6.24
C LYS A 138 -0.69 -12.73 6.09
N LEU A 139 -1.22 -13.26 4.99
CA LEU A 139 -2.65 -13.36 4.77
C LEU A 139 -3.27 -14.26 5.86
N ILE A 140 -4.29 -13.76 6.53
CA ILE A 140 -5.05 -14.50 7.54
C ILE A 140 -6.49 -14.76 7.11
N ASP A 141 -7.05 -13.96 6.20
CA ASP A 141 -8.40 -14.17 5.70
C ASP A 141 -8.62 -13.50 4.33
N ALA A 142 -9.61 -13.99 3.58
CA ALA A 142 -10.08 -13.38 2.34
C ALA A 142 -11.60 -13.56 2.22
N VAL A 143 -12.34 -12.47 2.30
CA VAL A 143 -13.81 -12.46 2.32
C VAL A 143 -14.39 -11.66 1.16
N GLY A 144 -15.65 -11.90 0.81
CA GLY A 144 -16.35 -11.04 -0.15
C GLY A 144 -16.42 -9.61 0.37
N HIS A 145 -16.18 -8.64 -0.51
CA HIS A 145 -16.24 -7.23 -0.14
C HIS A 145 -17.68 -6.85 0.18
N THR A 146 -17.90 -6.24 1.33
CA THR A 146 -19.17 -5.61 1.69
C THR A 146 -19.00 -4.12 1.57
N ASP A 147 -19.71 -3.49 0.63
CA ASP A 147 -19.74 -2.03 0.54
C ASP A 147 -20.37 -1.47 1.82
N ASP A 148 -19.60 -0.71 2.59
CA ASP A 148 -20.08 0.02 3.77
C ASP A 148 -21.11 1.13 3.41
N SER A 149 -21.38 1.32 2.11
CA SER A 149 -22.28 2.32 1.53
C SER A 149 -23.76 2.11 1.83
N ASN A 150 -24.16 1.04 2.54
CA ASN A 150 -25.56 0.75 2.83
C ASN A 150 -25.90 0.72 4.34
N SER A 151 -25.12 1.41 5.18
CA SER A 151 -25.34 1.47 6.63
C SER A 151 -26.16 2.68 7.12
N GLU A 152 -26.76 3.45 6.22
CA GLU A 152 -27.80 4.45 6.56
C GLU A 152 -29.12 4.08 5.85
N MET A 153 -29.92 3.23 6.50
CA MET A 153 -31.38 3.20 6.36
C MET A 153 -32.01 3.32 7.73
#